data_AF-A0A957K976-F1
#
_entry.id   AF-A0A957K976-F1
#
_cell.length_a   1.000
_cell.length_b   1.000
_cell.length_c   1.000
_cell.angle_alpha   90.00
_cell.angle_beta   90.00
_cell.angle_gamma   90.00
#
_symmetry.space_group_name_H-M   'P 1'
#
loop_
_entity.id
_entity.type
_entity.pdbx_description
1 polymer ?
#
loop_
_entity_poly.entity_id
_entity_poly.type
_entity_poly.pdbx_seq_one_letter_code
_entity_poly.pdbx_strand_id
1 'polypeptide(L)' 'MGTFCNGIIVGLVAVTANCDNVEPWAAVPIGLIAATMYSFGVKFIHKIHVDDPVEASPLHFSG' A
#
# COMPACT_ATOMS: atom_id res chain seq x y z
N MET A 1 -7.44 4.31 -13.84
CA MET A 1 -8.52 4.19 -12.83
C MET A 1 -8.12 3.30 -11.64
N GLY A 2 -7.42 2.17 -11.84
CA GLY A 2 -7.06 1.25 -10.75
C GLY A 2 -6.21 1.84 -9.63
N THR A 3 -5.23 2.71 -9.94
CA THR A 3 -4.27 3.24 -8.95
C THR A 3 -4.92 4.02 -7.79
N PHE A 4 -6.05 4.70 -8.02
CA PHE A 4 -6.77 5.39 -6.94
C PHE A 4 -7.42 4.40 -5.97
N CYS A 5 -8.14 3.40 -6.50
CA CYS A 5 -8.74 2.33 -5.69
C CYS A 5 -7.66 1.52 -4.96
N ASN A 6 -6.54 1.23 -5.63
CA ASN A 6 -5.40 0.53 -5.06
C ASN A 6 -4.77 1.33 -3.90
N GLY A 7 -4.72 2.66 -3.99
CA GLY A 7 -4.29 3.52 -2.89
C GLY A 7 -5.21 3.44 -1.66
N ILE A 8 -6.53 3.35 -1.86
CA ILE A 8 -7.49 3.15 -0.77
C ILE A 8 -7.27 1.79 -0.09
N ILE A 9 -7.05 0.74 -0.89
CA ILE A 9 -6.80 -0.62 -0.37
C ILE A 9 -5.48 -0.67 0.41
N VAL A 10 -4.40 -0.09 -0.11
CA VAL A 10 -3.10 -0.02 0.59
C VAL A 10 -3.23 0.70 1.92
N GLY A 11 -3.94 1.83 1.96
CA GLY A 11 -4.17 2.56 3.21
C GLY A 11 -4.96 1.75 4.25
N LEU A 12 -5.96 0.99 3.80
CA LEU A 12 -6.72 0.08 4.67
C LEU A 12 -5.84 -1.05 5.23
N VAL A 13 -5.06 -1.71 4.38
CA VAL A 13 -4.16 -2.80 4.79
C VAL A 13 -3.13 -2.28 5.81
N ALA A 14 -2.58 -1.08 5.57
CA ALA A 14 -1.57 -0.45 6.42
C ALA A 14 -1.99 -0.19 7.86
N VAL A 15 -3.27 0.09 8.08
CA VAL A 15 -3.81 0.37 9.42
C VAL A 15 -4.37 -0.91 10.07
N THR A 16 -4.54 -1.99 9.31
CA THR A 16 -5.19 -3.21 9.81
C THR A 16 -4.36 -3.89 10.91
N ALA A 17 -3.04 -3.95 10.78
CA ALA A 17 -2.16 -4.66 11.71
C ALA A 17 -1.98 -3.97 13.07
N ASN A 18 -2.24 -2.68 13.15
CA ASN A 18 -1.99 -1.84 14.33
C ASN A 18 -3.23 -1.04 14.77
N CYS A 19 -4.41 -1.40 14.26
CA CYS A 19 -5.66 -0.67 14.53
C CYS A 19 -6.05 -0.61 16.01
N ASP A 20 -5.52 -1.50 16.84
CA ASP A 20 -5.72 -1.55 18.30
C ASP A 20 -4.76 -0.63 19.08
N ASN A 21 -3.65 -0.22 18.45
CA ASN A 21 -2.53 0.47 19.10
C ASN A 21 -2.25 1.88 18.54
N VAL A 22 -3.06 2.37 17.60
CA VAL A 22 -2.90 3.70 17.00
C VAL A 22 -4.12 4.59 17.20
N GLU A 23 -3.86 5.85 17.54
CA GLU A 23 -4.89 6.88 17.67
C GLU A 23 -5.43 7.25 16.27
N PRO A 24 -6.72 7.62 16.11
CA PRO A 24 -7.32 7.82 14.78
C PRO A 24 -6.59 8.81 13.86
N TRP A 25 -5.93 9.83 14.42
CA TRP A 25 -5.15 10.80 13.63
C TRP A 25 -3.91 10.16 12.98
N ALA A 26 -3.35 9.12 13.59
CA ALA A 26 -2.15 8.42 13.10
C ALA A 26 -2.43 7.58 11.85
N ALA A 27 -3.71 7.24 11.58
CA ALA A 27 -4.09 6.54 10.35
C ALA A 27 -3.72 7.33 9.08
N VAL A 28 -3.74 8.67 9.14
CA VAL A 28 -3.39 9.54 8.01
C VAL A 28 -1.91 9.42 7.61
N PRO A 29 -0.92 9.63 8.50
CA PRO A 29 0.49 9.45 8.15
C PRO A 29 0.84 8.00 7.81
N ILE A 30 0.22 7.00 8.45
CA ILE A 30 0.44 5.58 8.12
C ILE A 30 0.02 5.30 6.67
N GLY A 31 -1.19 5.69 6.28
CA GLY A 31 -1.68 5.52 4.90
C GLY A 31 -0.83 6.27 3.87
N LEU A 32 -0.31 7.46 4.22
CA LEU A 32 0.57 8.23 3.34
C LEU A 32 1.89 7.49 3.08
N ILE A 33 2.53 6.95 4.13
CA ILE A 33 3.77 6.20 4.02
C ILE A 33 3.54 4.93 3.20
N ALA A 34 2.47 4.17 3.49
CA ALA A 34 2.11 2.96 2.77
C ALA A 34 1.88 3.23 1.28
N ALA A 35 1.15 4.29 0.92
CA ALA A 35 0.93 4.68 -0.48
C ALA A 35 2.24 5.01 -1.23
N THR A 36 3.21 5.63 -0.55
CA THR A 36 4.53 5.87 -1.14
C THR A 36 5.31 4.56 -1.34
N MET A 37 5.32 3.66 -0.34
CA MET A 37 5.96 2.34 -0.44
C MET A 37 5.34 1.49 -1.57
N TYR A 38 4.02 1.46 -1.68
CA TYR A 38 3.30 0.81 -2.79
C TYR A 38 3.79 1.33 -4.15
N SER A 39 3.87 2.66 -4.33
CA SER A 39 4.32 3.28 -5.58
C SER A 39 5.76 2.89 -5.95
N PHE A 40 6.63 2.73 -4.95
CA PHE A 40 7.97 2.19 -5.15
C PHE A 40 7.97 0.69 -5.46
N GLY A 41 7.14 -0.08 -4.77
CA GLY A 41 6.99 -1.53 -4.95
C GLY A 41 6.55 -1.91 -6.37
N VAL A 42 5.54 -1.23 -6.91
CA VAL A 42 5.08 -1.44 -8.31
C VAL A 42 6.24 -1.20 -9.30
N LYS A 43 6.94 -0.07 -9.15
CA LYS A 43 8.10 0.25 -10.02
C LYS A 43 9.23 -0.77 -9.88
N PHE A 44 9.45 -1.28 -8.68
CA PHE A 44 10.48 -2.29 -8.41
C PHE A 44 10.15 -3.63 -9.07
N ILE A 45 8.92 -4.14 -8.87
CA ILE A 45 8.42 -5.38 -9.49
C ILE A 45 8.50 -5.31 -11.03
N HIS A 46 8.08 -4.18 -11.61
CA HIS A 46 8.21 -3.95 -13.05
C HIS A 46 9.68 -3.93 -13.50
N LYS A 47 10.59 -3.34 -12.71
CA LYS A 47 12.02 -3.27 -13.04
C LYS A 47 12.70 -4.63 -13.05
N ILE A 48 12.25 -5.57 -12.23
CA ILE A 48 12.75 -6.95 -12.20
C ILE A 48 12.04 -7.85 -13.22
N HIS A 49 11.19 -7.30 -14.09
CA HIS A 49 10.44 -8.04 -15.12
C HIS A 49 9.55 -9.15 -14.54
N VAL A 50 9.04 -8.95 -13.32
CA VAL A 50 8.00 -9.79 -12.74
C VAL A 50 6.66 -9.18 -13.11
N ASP A 51 5.81 -9.96 -13.78
CA ASP A 51 4.47 -9.53 -14.14
C ASP A 51 3.50 -9.86 -13.00
N ASP A 52 3.09 -8.81 -12.29
CA ASP A 52 2.02 -8.86 -11.29
C ASP A 52 0.80 -8.13 -11.87
N PRO A 53 -0.12 -8.84 -12.55
CA PRO A 53 -1.17 -8.24 -13.36
C PRO A 53 -2.18 -7.42 -12.55
N VAL A 54 -2.22 -7.63 -11.23
CA VAL A 54 -3.14 -6.97 -10.30
C VAL A 54 -2.41 -6.14 -9.23
N GLU A 55 -1.07 -6.09 -9.29
CA GLU A 55 -0.22 -5.43 -8.29
C GLU A 55 -0.41 -5.97 -6.86
N ALA A 56 -0.78 -7.25 -6.71
CA ALA A 56 -1.10 -7.87 -5.42
C ALA A 56 0.07 -7.85 -4.44
N SER A 57 1.30 -8.09 -4.91
CA SER A 57 2.48 -8.04 -4.05
C SER A 57 2.72 -6.63 -3.50
N PRO A 58 2.87 -5.58 -4.33
CA PRO A 58 2.96 -4.21 -3.84
C PRO A 58 1.81 -3.81 -2.91
N LEU A 59 0.58 -4.21 -3.20
CA LEU A 59 -0.60 -3.87 -2.39
C LEU A 59 -0.53 -4.44 -0.96
N HIS A 60 -0.21 -5.73 -0.82
CA HIS A 60 -0.27 -6.43 0.47
C HIS A 60 1.02 -6.35 1.29
N PHE A 61 2.19 -6.16 0.66
CA PHE A 61 3.47 -6.07 1.38
C PHE A 61 3.82 -4.65 1.83
N SER A 62 3.15 -3.62 1.30
CA SER A 62 3.44 -2.21 1.63
C SER A 62 2.47 -1.59 2.64
N GLY A 63 1.38 -2.27 2.96
CA GLY A 63 0.47 -1.96 4.06
C GLY A 63 0.78 -2.85 5.25
#